data_AF-A0A4Y9T014-F1
#
_entry.id   AF-A0A4Y9T014-F1
#
_cell.length_a   1.000
_cell.length_b   1.000
_cell.length_c   1.000
_cell.angle_alpha   90.00
_cell.angle_beta   90.00
_cell.angle_gamma   90.00
#
_symmetry.space_group_name_H-M   'P 1'
#
loop_
_entity.id
_entity.type
_entity.pdbx_description
1 polymer ?
#
loop_
_entity_poly.entity_id
_entity_poly.type
_entity_poly.pdbx_seq_one_letter_code
_entity_poly.pdbx_strand_id
1 'polypeptide(L)'
;MRDTYFIIAGIAGFSPKLGTVGTAAWADYAVDYSLAHEIDAREMPPEWPYGYFGIRTAGPARKPQPHYRTEVYRLNAALVDQAYRLSRRVRLSDSAEARDYRSRFPSAPANLPPRVTRCDTVSGDTWYAGEALGRRAEDWSPC
;
A
#
# COMPACT_ATOMS: atom_id res chain seq x y z
N MET A 1 -32.96 -5.60 -9.46
CA MET A 1 -31.74 -5.45 -8.63
C MET A 1 -31.66 -3.99 -8.19
N ARG A 2 -31.60 -3.70 -6.89
CA ARG A 2 -31.47 -2.31 -6.40
C ARG A 2 -30.09 -2.01 -5.79
N ASP A 3 -29.25 -3.04 -5.60
CA ASP A 3 -27.91 -2.92 -5.05
C ASP A 3 -26.88 -3.58 -5.98
N THR A 4 -25.88 -2.80 -6.41
CA THR A 4 -24.76 -3.26 -7.23
C THR A 4 -23.47 -2.96 -6.48
N TYR A 5 -22.61 -3.97 -6.31
CA TYR A 5 -21.30 -3.84 -5.69
C TYR A 5 -20.21 -4.18 -6.68
N PHE A 6 -19.12 -3.41 -6.64
CA PHE A 6 -17.89 -3.69 -7.36
C PHE A 6 -16.81 -4.09 -6.35
N ILE A 7 -16.17 -5.23 -6.59
CA ILE A 7 -15.00 -5.67 -5.83
C ILE A 7 -13.87 -5.83 -6.82
N ILE A 8 -12.77 -5.13 -6.57
CA ILE A 8 -11.56 -5.23 -7.38
C ILE A 8 -10.60 -6.15 -6.61
N ALA A 9 -10.26 -7.28 -7.22
CA ALA A 9 -9.27 -8.21 -6.69
C ALA A 9 -8.02 -8.17 -7.59
N GLY A 10 -6.86 -7.98 -6.97
CA GLY A 10 -5.59 -7.87 -7.68
C GLY A 10 -4.41 -8.24 -6.79
N ILE A 11 -3.21 -8.20 -7.38
CA ILE A 11 -1.94 -8.35 -6.66
C ILE A 11 -1.30 -6.98 -6.48
N ALA A 12 -0.56 -6.80 -5.39
CA ALA A 12 0.14 -5.56 -5.08
C ALA A 12 1.47 -5.85 -4.38
N GLY A 13 2.36 -4.86 -4.35
CA GLY A 13 3.46 -4.83 -3.40
C GLY A 13 2.92 -4.70 -1.97
N PHE A 14 3.67 -5.19 -0.99
CA PHE A 14 3.30 -5.09 0.42
C PHE A 14 4.52 -4.73 1.25
N SER A 15 4.38 -3.80 2.20
CA SER A 15 5.50 -3.46 3.06
C SER A 15 5.89 -4.68 3.92
N PRO A 16 7.17 -5.10 3.93
CA PRO A 16 7.63 -6.20 4.78
C PRO A 16 7.50 -5.87 6.28
N LYS A 17 7.31 -4.59 6.64
CA LYS A 17 7.02 -4.19 8.02
C LYS A 17 5.62 -4.62 8.48
N LEU A 18 4.71 -4.90 7.55
CA LEU A 18 3.27 -5.03 7.82
C LEU A 18 2.71 -6.40 7.38
N GLY A 19 3.35 -7.06 6.42
CA GLY A 19 2.93 -8.37 5.92
C GLY A 19 4.05 -9.18 5.27
N THR A 20 3.67 -10.34 4.73
CA THR A 20 4.53 -11.27 3.99
C THR A 20 3.96 -11.56 2.61
N VAL A 21 4.73 -12.23 1.75
CA VAL A 21 4.23 -12.76 0.48
C VAL A 21 2.99 -13.63 0.71
N GLY A 22 1.95 -13.41 -0.12
CA GLY A 22 0.66 -14.09 0.02
C GLY A 22 -0.31 -13.45 1.02
N THR A 23 0.08 -12.38 1.72
CA THR A 23 -0.86 -11.58 2.53
C THR A 23 -1.98 -11.04 1.65
N ALA A 24 -3.23 -11.16 2.10
CA ALA A 24 -4.38 -10.55 1.46
C ALA A 24 -4.89 -9.41 2.33
N ALA A 25 -5.10 -8.23 1.75
CA ALA A 25 -5.56 -7.06 2.50
C ALA A 25 -6.88 -6.53 1.93
N TRP A 26 -7.78 -6.13 2.82
CA TRP A 26 -8.90 -5.26 2.49
C TRP A 26 -8.52 -3.82 2.81
N ALA A 27 -8.73 -2.93 1.84
CA ALA A 27 -8.44 -1.51 2.00
C ALA A 27 -9.67 -0.75 2.48
N ASP A 28 -9.46 0.24 3.36
CA ASP A 28 -10.49 1.21 3.73
C ASP A 28 -10.41 2.44 2.81
N TYR A 29 -9.21 2.76 2.31
CA TYR A 29 -8.94 3.81 1.34
C TYR A 29 -8.10 3.31 0.15
N ALA A 30 -8.38 3.89 -1.02
CA ALA A 30 -7.50 3.84 -2.19
C ALA A 30 -6.89 5.23 -2.40
N VAL A 31 -5.55 5.30 -2.41
CA VAL A 31 -4.79 6.54 -2.51
C VAL A 31 -4.02 6.57 -3.83
N ASP A 32 -4.20 7.63 -4.61
CA ASP A 32 -3.36 7.91 -5.76
C ASP A 32 -1.98 8.38 -5.29
N TYR A 33 -0.98 7.56 -5.58
CA TYR A 33 0.41 7.78 -5.21
C TYR A 33 1.23 8.39 -6.35
N SER A 34 0.67 8.50 -7.56
CA SER A 34 1.34 9.10 -8.72
C SER A 34 1.24 10.61 -8.75
N LEU A 35 0.19 11.19 -8.16
CA LEU A 35 -0.05 12.65 -8.15
C LEU A 35 0.96 13.39 -7.26
N ALA A 36 2.18 13.55 -7.77
CA ALA A 36 3.31 14.13 -7.08
C ALA A 36 4.24 14.87 -8.07
N HIS A 37 5.09 15.73 -7.52
CA HIS A 37 6.30 16.18 -8.19
C HIS A 37 7.46 15.25 -7.82
N GLU A 38 8.44 15.17 -8.72
CA GLU A 38 9.66 14.41 -8.55
C GLU A 38 10.86 15.31 -8.86
N ILE A 39 11.88 15.22 -8.01
CA ILE A 39 13.25 15.67 -8.27
C ILE A 39 14.10 14.41 -8.31
N ASP A 40 15.07 14.38 -9.23
CA ASP A 40 16.04 13.30 -9.32
C ASP A 40 16.66 13.03 -7.93
N ALA A 41 16.63 11.78 -7.48
CA ALA A 41 17.14 11.41 -6.16
C ALA A 41 18.63 11.73 -5.96
N ARG A 42 19.40 11.93 -7.04
CA ARG A 42 20.82 12.33 -7.01
C ARG A 42 21.01 13.83 -6.78
N GLU A 43 19.98 14.63 -7.05
CA GLU A 43 20.00 16.09 -6.99
C GLU A 43 19.04 16.65 -5.91
N MET A 44 18.29 15.78 -5.22
CA MET A 44 17.40 16.19 -4.14
C MET A 44 18.20 16.75 -2.94
N PRO A 45 17.59 17.62 -2.12
CA PRO A 45 18.20 18.06 -0.87
C PRO A 45 18.61 16.86 0.01
N PRO A 46 19.79 16.87 0.63
CA PRO A 46 20.35 15.71 1.33
C PRO A 46 19.51 15.26 2.54
N GLU A 47 18.67 16.14 3.08
CA GLU A 47 17.76 15.85 4.19
C GLU A 47 16.44 15.20 3.75
N TRP A 48 16.17 15.10 2.44
CA TRP A 48 14.94 14.50 1.94
C TRP A 48 15.02 12.96 1.96
N PRO A 49 14.00 12.25 2.48
CA PRO A 49 13.98 10.79 2.50
C PRO A 49 13.82 10.17 1.10
N TYR A 50 13.30 10.94 0.15
CA TYR A 50 13.04 10.57 -1.24
C TYR A 50 12.76 11.82 -2.08
N GLY A 51 12.96 11.72 -3.41
CA GLY A 51 12.84 12.84 -4.35
C GLY A 51 11.41 13.27 -4.71
N TYR A 52 10.39 12.62 -4.14
CA TYR A 52 8.98 12.91 -4.47
C TYR A 52 8.28 13.73 -3.39
N PHE A 53 7.35 14.59 -3.80
CA PHE A 53 6.56 15.40 -2.87
C PHE A 53 5.22 15.80 -3.49
N GLY A 54 4.27 16.20 -2.64
CA GLY A 54 2.93 16.53 -3.09
C GLY A 54 2.87 17.75 -4.01
N ILE A 55 1.92 17.71 -4.95
CA ILE A 55 1.62 18.87 -5.79
C ILE A 55 1.23 20.05 -4.88
N ARG A 56 1.82 21.23 -5.15
CA ARG A 56 1.69 22.46 -4.34
C ARG A 56 2.23 22.36 -2.91
N THR A 57 3.16 21.43 -2.64
CA THR A 57 3.93 21.43 -1.38
C THR A 57 5.39 21.82 -1.64
N ALA A 58 6.09 22.22 -0.59
CA ALA A 58 7.50 22.63 -0.66
C ALA A 58 8.49 21.46 -0.39
N GLY A 59 7.98 20.23 -0.27
CA GLY A 59 8.82 19.07 0.04
C GLY A 59 8.06 17.90 0.66
N PRO A 60 8.76 16.78 0.92
CA PRO A 60 8.17 15.48 1.26
C PRO A 60 7.52 15.43 2.64
N ALA A 61 7.88 16.35 3.55
CA ALA A 61 7.34 16.41 4.91
C ALA A 61 5.90 16.92 5.00
N ARG A 62 5.32 17.41 3.90
CA ARG A 62 3.95 17.96 3.87
C ARG A 62 3.07 17.17 2.92
N LYS A 63 1.93 16.70 3.42
CA LYS A 63 0.89 16.10 2.58
C LYS A 63 0.15 17.21 1.81
N PRO A 64 -0.12 17.03 0.50
CA PRO A 64 -0.89 17.99 -0.28
C PRO A 64 -2.36 18.00 0.17
N GLN A 65 -3.06 19.10 -0.10
CA GLN A 65 -4.51 19.13 -0.03
C GLN A 65 -5.10 18.41 -1.27
N PRO A 66 -6.25 17.72 -1.16
CA PRO A 66 -6.86 17.00 -2.27
C PRO A 66 -7.55 17.98 -3.25
N HIS A 67 -6.76 18.61 -4.12
CA HIS A 67 -7.20 19.62 -5.07
C HIS A 67 -7.90 19.03 -6.31
N TYR A 68 -7.51 17.83 -6.74
CA TYR A 68 -8.00 17.14 -7.92
C TYR A 68 -9.23 16.27 -7.63
N ARG A 69 -9.53 16.00 -6.35
CA ARG A 69 -10.64 15.20 -5.84
C ARG A 69 -10.62 13.73 -6.28
N THR A 70 -9.46 13.29 -6.77
CA THR A 70 -9.18 11.91 -7.20
C THR A 70 -8.02 11.30 -6.44
N GLU A 71 -7.44 12.04 -5.49
CA GLU A 71 -6.25 11.62 -4.76
C GLU A 71 -6.53 10.53 -3.73
N VAL A 72 -7.72 10.55 -3.12
CA VAL A 72 -8.08 9.62 -2.05
C VAL A 72 -9.55 9.27 -2.15
N TYR A 73 -9.84 7.97 -2.25
CA TYR A 73 -11.18 7.43 -2.22
C TYR A 73 -11.39 6.60 -0.96
N ARG A 74 -12.36 6.98 -0.14
CA ARG A 74 -12.84 6.13 0.95
C ARG A 74 -13.75 5.06 0.37
N LEU A 75 -13.44 3.79 0.61
CA LEU A 75 -14.24 2.66 0.17
C LEU A 75 -15.47 2.47 1.07
N ASN A 76 -16.44 1.68 0.59
CA ASN A 76 -17.66 1.42 1.35
C ASN A 76 -17.33 0.61 2.61
N ALA A 77 -17.28 1.29 3.75
CA ALA A 77 -16.89 0.70 5.04
C ALA A 77 -17.75 -0.51 5.41
N ALA A 78 -19.07 -0.49 5.16
CA ALA A 78 -19.94 -1.63 5.47
C ALA A 78 -19.59 -2.86 4.63
N LEU A 79 -19.27 -2.67 3.35
CA LEU A 79 -18.84 -3.75 2.46
C LEU A 79 -17.45 -4.28 2.85
N VAL A 80 -16.50 -3.39 3.11
CA VAL A 80 -15.15 -3.75 3.58
C VAL A 80 -15.22 -4.51 4.92
N ASP A 81 -16.06 -4.04 5.85
CA ASP A 81 -16.29 -4.68 7.14
C ASP A 81 -16.87 -6.08 7.01
N GLN A 82 -17.85 -6.24 6.13
CA GLN A 82 -18.44 -7.53 5.82
C GLN A 82 -17.40 -8.47 5.21
N ALA A 83 -16.68 -8.02 4.19
CA ALA A 83 -15.70 -8.82 3.46
C ALA A 83 -14.55 -9.27 4.37
N TYR A 84 -13.99 -8.36 5.18
CA TYR A 84 -12.98 -8.70 6.17
C TYR A 84 -13.52 -9.68 7.22
N ARG A 85 -14.72 -9.46 7.76
CA ARG A 85 -15.32 -10.35 8.75
C ARG A 85 -15.48 -11.78 8.23
N LEU A 86 -15.91 -11.94 6.99
CA LEU A 86 -16.09 -13.24 6.34
C LEU A 86 -14.75 -13.93 6.03
N SER A 87 -13.71 -13.16 5.70
CA SER A 87 -12.45 -13.71 5.18
C SER A 87 -11.31 -13.81 6.21
N ARG A 88 -11.36 -13.08 7.34
CA ARG A 88 -10.20 -12.93 8.25
C ARG A 88 -9.64 -14.23 8.84
N ARG A 89 -10.39 -15.34 8.79
CA ARG A 89 -9.99 -16.67 9.28
C ARG A 89 -9.74 -17.70 8.18
N VAL A 90 -9.87 -17.30 6.91
CA VAL A 90 -9.60 -18.19 5.78
C VAL A 90 -8.11 -18.56 5.79
N ARG A 91 -7.84 -19.84 5.59
CA ARG A 91 -6.47 -20.32 5.37
C ARG A 91 -6.02 -19.91 3.97
N LEU A 92 -5.05 -19.00 3.89
CA LEU A 92 -4.45 -18.59 2.64
C LEU A 92 -3.49 -19.67 2.12
N SER A 93 -3.36 -19.74 0.79
CA SER A 93 -2.38 -20.61 0.14
C SER A 93 -0.97 -20.20 0.53
N ASP A 94 -0.16 -21.16 0.96
CA ASP A 94 1.23 -20.94 1.38
C ASP A 94 2.13 -22.01 0.75
N SER A 95 2.65 -21.72 -0.45
CA SER A 95 3.46 -22.67 -1.22
C SER A 95 4.86 -22.86 -0.64
N ALA A 96 5.63 -23.81 -1.18
CA ALA A 96 7.03 -23.98 -0.79
C ALA A 96 7.88 -22.78 -1.25
N GLU A 97 7.58 -22.22 -2.41
CA GLU A 97 8.25 -21.05 -2.98
C GLU A 97 7.96 -19.79 -2.16
N ALA A 98 6.72 -19.62 -1.68
CA ALA A 98 6.36 -18.52 -0.77
C ALA A 98 7.12 -18.61 0.57
N ARG A 99 7.33 -19.84 1.07
CA ARG A 99 8.15 -20.12 2.26
C ARG A 99 9.62 -19.81 2.04
N ASP A 100 10.19 -20.27 0.93
CA ASP A 100 11.58 -19.97 0.56
C ASP A 100 11.81 -18.47 0.41
N TYR A 101 10.94 -17.79 -0.35
CA TYR A 101 11.07 -16.36 -0.59
C TYR A 101 11.04 -15.56 0.72
N ARG A 102 10.07 -15.83 1.60
CA ARG A 102 9.93 -15.07 2.83
C ARG A 102 11.02 -15.34 3.87
N SER A 103 11.71 -16.48 3.77
CA SER A 103 12.85 -16.82 4.65
C SER A 103 14.03 -15.86 4.51
N ARG A 104 14.08 -15.09 3.41
CA ARG A 104 15.11 -14.08 3.13
C ARG A 104 14.92 -12.80 3.95
N PHE A 105 13.74 -12.62 4.56
CA PHE A 105 13.47 -11.46 5.41
C PHE A 105 13.91 -11.72 6.85
N PRO A 106 14.63 -10.78 7.49
CA PRO A 106 15.27 -11.02 8.78
C PRO A 106 14.28 -11.02 9.96
N SER A 107 13.07 -10.49 9.80
CA SER A 107 12.15 -10.28 10.90
C SER A 107 10.67 -10.40 10.50
N ALA A 108 9.84 -10.61 11.51
CA ALA A 108 8.39 -10.59 11.39
C ALA A 108 7.88 -9.15 11.13
N PRO A 109 6.74 -8.99 10.44
CA PRO A 109 5.87 -10.05 9.93
C PRO A 109 6.32 -10.65 8.59
N ALA A 110 7.33 -10.09 7.92
CA ALA A 110 7.73 -10.52 6.59
C ALA A 110 8.12 -12.00 6.47
N ASN A 111 8.63 -12.62 7.54
CA ASN A 111 9.02 -14.04 7.56
C ASN A 111 7.93 -15.00 8.11
N LEU A 112 6.74 -14.49 8.47
CA LEU A 112 5.64 -15.30 9.00
C LEU A 112 4.73 -15.84 7.87
N PRO A 113 3.90 -16.89 8.13
CA PRO A 113 2.86 -17.29 7.19
C PRO A 113 1.88 -16.16 6.84
N PRO A 114 1.29 -16.17 5.63
CA PRO A 114 0.37 -15.13 5.22
C PRO A 114 -0.94 -15.14 6.02
N ARG A 115 -1.53 -13.96 6.19
CA ARG A 115 -2.84 -13.77 6.82
C ARG A 115 -3.70 -12.79 6.04
N VAL A 116 -4.99 -12.80 6.31
CA VAL A 116 -5.88 -11.72 5.85
C VAL A 116 -5.77 -10.55 6.83
N THR A 117 -5.53 -9.34 6.32
CA THR A 117 -5.39 -8.12 7.11
C THR A 117 -6.25 -6.99 6.56
N ARG A 118 -6.23 -5.84 7.24
CA ARG A 118 -6.63 -4.56 6.67
C ARG A 118 -5.43 -3.66 6.51
N CYS A 119 -5.38 -2.97 5.39
CA CYS A 119 -4.44 -1.90 5.12
C CYS A 119 -4.90 -1.19 3.85
N ASP A 120 -4.75 0.12 3.83
CA ASP A 120 -5.05 0.94 2.66
C ASP A 120 -4.17 0.58 1.48
N THR A 121 -4.64 0.91 0.28
CA THR A 121 -3.94 0.61 -0.96
C THR A 121 -3.51 1.89 -1.66
N VAL A 122 -2.31 1.85 -2.24
CA VAL A 122 -1.82 2.91 -3.12
C VAL A 122 -1.91 2.44 -4.58
N SER A 123 -2.38 3.30 -5.46
CA SER A 123 -2.32 3.10 -6.91
C SER A 123 -1.23 3.98 -7.51
N GLY A 124 -0.48 3.43 -8.46
CA GLY A 124 0.61 4.12 -9.13
C GLY A 124 0.60 3.84 -10.63
N ASP A 125 1.09 4.80 -11.41
CA ASP A 125 1.27 4.70 -12.88
C ASP A 125 2.64 4.12 -13.23
N THR A 126 3.49 3.91 -12.22
CA THR A 126 4.85 3.40 -12.36
C THR A 126 5.12 2.35 -11.29
N TRP A 127 5.66 1.21 -11.73
CA TRP A 127 6.13 0.17 -10.82
C TRP A 127 7.41 0.63 -10.12
N TYR A 128 7.49 0.48 -8.80
CA TYR A 128 8.64 0.91 -8.00
C TYR A 128 9.16 -0.19 -7.09
N ALA A 129 10.44 -0.06 -6.71
CA ALA A 129 11.09 -0.86 -5.69
C ALA A 129 12.19 -0.05 -4.99
N GLY A 130 12.67 -0.56 -3.85
CA GLY A 130 13.72 0.06 -3.05
C GLY A 130 13.18 0.69 -1.76
N GLU A 131 14.06 0.79 -0.76
CA GLU A 131 13.69 1.19 0.60
C GLU A 131 13.13 2.62 0.66
N ALA A 132 13.73 3.58 -0.04
CA ALA A 132 13.28 4.97 -0.03
C ALA A 132 11.87 5.14 -0.64
N LEU A 133 11.57 4.46 -1.75
CA LEU A 133 10.25 4.50 -2.38
C LEU A 133 9.22 3.66 -1.60
N GLY A 134 9.64 2.57 -0.96
CA GLY A 134 8.81 1.83 -0.02
C GLY A 134 8.42 2.68 1.19
N ARG A 135 9.39 3.41 1.78
CA ARG A 135 9.14 4.38 2.86
C ARG A 135 8.17 5.46 2.42
N ARG A 136 8.32 6.00 1.21
CA ARG A 136 7.36 6.96 0.66
C ARG A 136 5.95 6.38 0.61
N ALA A 137 5.77 5.16 0.11
CA ALA A 137 4.46 4.54 0.07
C ALA A 137 3.82 4.42 1.48
N GLU A 138 4.63 4.05 2.48
CA GLU A 138 4.21 3.99 3.89
C GLU A 138 3.83 5.37 4.45
N ASP A 139 4.61 6.41 4.16
CA ASP A 139 4.34 7.78 4.64
C ASP A 139 3.02 8.34 4.06
N TRP A 140 2.65 7.90 2.85
CA TRP A 140 1.46 8.34 2.14
C TRP A 140 0.22 7.52 2.47
N SER A 141 0.38 6.23 2.73
CA SER A 141 -0.68 5.28 3.07
C SER A 141 -0.27 4.41 4.26
N PRO A 142 -0.27 4.94 5.48
CA PRO A 142 0.02 4.14 6.65
C PRO A 142 -1.08 3.06 6.79
N CYS A 143 -0.67 1.78 6.86
CA CYS A 143 -1.50 0.82 7.58
C CYS A 143 -1.58 1.26 9.06
#